data_AF-A0A9Q3EU34-F1
#
_entry.id   AF-A0A9Q3EU34-F1
#
_cell.length_a   1.000
_cell.length_b   1.000
_cell.length_c   1.000
_cell.angle_alpha   90.00
_cell.angle_beta   90.00
_cell.angle_gamma   90.00
#
_symmetry.space_group_name_H-M   'P 1'
#
loop_
_entity.id
_entity.type
_entity.pdbx_description
1 polymer ?
#
loop_
_entity_poly.entity_id
_entity_poly.type
_entity_poly.pdbx_seq_one_letter_code
_entity_poly.pdbx_strand_id
1 'polypeptide(L)'
;MHGILLANKTSFYDSWEALAKTCCKNSVVIICETLFKLISIQFEAGSSLEKHINVFQKTYASHQSITQNSENQMVISSEVAAAFFICSLNQDRELSGLLPTLYNITPFELNTVLNRVVVEHCR
;
A
#
# COMPACT_ATOMS: atom_id res chain seq x y z
N MET A 1 13.28 -5.83 -27.97
CA MET A 1 11.95 -5.39 -27.46
C MET A 1 11.04 -6.62 -27.48
N HIS A 2 10.66 -7.16 -26.32
CA HIS A 2 10.04 -8.49 -26.18
C HIS A 2 8.72 -8.60 -26.96
N GLY A 3 8.47 -9.70 -27.69
CA GLY A 3 7.32 -9.86 -28.59
C GLY A 3 5.93 -9.69 -27.95
N ILE A 4 5.84 -9.74 -26.62
CA ILE A 4 4.62 -9.48 -25.84
C ILE A 4 4.20 -8.00 -25.95
N LEU A 5 5.16 -7.07 -26.03
CA LEU A 5 4.90 -5.62 -26.19
C LEU A 5 4.45 -5.26 -27.61
N LEU A 6 4.79 -6.09 -28.61
CA LEU A 6 4.41 -5.86 -30.01
C LEU A 6 3.01 -6.42 -30.35
N ALA A 7 2.50 -7.36 -29.54
CA ALA A 7 1.20 -7.99 -29.74
C ALA A 7 0.03 -7.19 -29.13
N ASN A 8 0.28 -6.43 -28.05
CA ASN A 8 -0.73 -5.58 -27.41
C ASN A 8 -0.53 -4.11 -27.81
N LYS A 9 -1.25 -3.66 -28.86
CA LYS A 9 -1.38 -2.24 -29.25
C LYS A 9 -2.32 -1.44 -28.35
N THR A 10 -2.52 -1.88 -27.12
CA THR A 10 -3.37 -1.22 -26.14
C THR A 10 -2.49 -0.69 -25.01
N SER A 11 -3.06 0.13 -24.12
CA SER A 11 -2.35 1.03 -23.22
C SER A 11 -1.16 0.39 -22.48
N PHE A 12 -0.23 1.22 -21.97
CA PHE A 12 0.88 0.75 -21.11
C PHE A 12 0.42 -0.24 -20.03
N TYR A 13 -0.78 -0.03 -19.48
CA TYR A 13 -1.40 -0.88 -18.48
C TYR A 13 -1.67 -2.31 -18.99
N ASP A 14 -2.16 -2.48 -20.22
CA ASP A 14 -2.48 -3.78 -20.79
C ASP A 14 -1.20 -4.59 -21.12
N SER A 15 -0.16 -3.87 -21.56
CA SER A 15 1.17 -4.44 -21.77
C SER A 15 1.83 -4.86 -20.45
N TRP A 16 1.65 -4.06 -19.40
CA TRP A 16 2.13 -4.34 -18.05
C TRP A 16 1.43 -5.56 -17.44
N GLU A 17 0.10 -5.65 -17.58
CA GLU A 17 -0.70 -6.78 -17.09
C GLU A 17 -0.33 -8.10 -17.80
N ALA A 18 -0.10 -8.07 -19.11
CA ALA A 18 0.34 -9.23 -19.88
C ALA A 18 1.74 -9.73 -19.44
N LEU A 19 2.65 -8.79 -19.15
CA LEU A 19 3.97 -9.11 -18.61
C LEU A 19 3.85 -9.74 -17.21
N ALA A 20 3.03 -9.17 -16.34
CA ALA A 20 2.77 -9.69 -14.99
C ALA A 20 2.27 -11.14 -15.02
N LYS A 21 1.30 -11.44 -15.88
CA LYS A 21 0.74 -12.80 -16.07
C LYS A 21 1.79 -13.80 -16.53
N THR A 22 2.74 -13.36 -17.35
CA THR A 22 3.79 -14.23 -17.92
C THR A 22 4.94 -14.47 -16.94
N CYS A 23 5.29 -13.49 -16.08
CA CYS A 23 6.48 -13.53 -15.24
C CYS A 23 6.32 -14.24 -13.88
N CYS A 24 5.19 -14.93 -13.63
CA CYS A 24 4.85 -15.58 -12.36
C CYS A 24 4.67 -14.62 -11.17
N LYS A 25 4.06 -15.14 -10.09
CA LYS A 25 3.59 -14.38 -8.90
C LYS A 25 4.67 -13.56 -8.18
N ASN A 26 5.95 -13.89 -8.35
CA ASN A 26 7.08 -13.27 -7.65
C ASN A 26 7.89 -12.32 -8.55
N SER A 27 7.31 -11.92 -9.70
CA SER A 27 7.96 -10.99 -10.61
C SER A 27 7.98 -9.57 -10.05
N VAL A 28 9.01 -8.80 -10.45
CA VAL A 28 9.12 -7.37 -10.13
C VAL A 28 7.89 -6.56 -10.57
N VAL A 29 7.21 -7.02 -11.62
CA VAL A 29 5.99 -6.39 -12.17
C VAL A 29 4.85 -6.48 -11.16
N ILE A 30 4.60 -7.66 -10.59
CA ILE A 30 3.54 -7.88 -9.59
C ILE A 30 3.89 -7.21 -8.26
N ILE A 31 5.16 -7.25 -7.86
CA ILE A 31 5.67 -6.54 -6.67
C ILE A 31 5.43 -5.04 -6.81
N CYS A 32 5.81 -4.45 -7.93
CA CYS A 32 5.57 -3.03 -8.19
C CYS A 32 4.08 -2.71 -8.27
N GLU A 33 3.26 -3.56 -8.89
CA GLU A 33 1.81 -3.36 -8.94
C GLU A 33 1.18 -3.32 -7.54
N THR A 34 1.59 -4.24 -6.64
CA THR A 34 1.10 -4.26 -5.26
C THR A 34 1.64 -3.10 -4.43
N LEU A 35 2.90 -2.69 -4.64
CA LEU A 35 3.45 -1.47 -4.06
C LEU A 35 2.68 -0.22 -4.52
N PHE A 36 2.41 -0.07 -5.82
CA PHE A 36 1.66 1.07 -6.36
C PHE A 36 0.25 1.12 -5.80
N LYS A 37 -0.41 -0.04 -5.67
CA LYS A 37 -1.69 -0.15 -4.98
C LYS A 37 -1.58 0.34 -3.54
N LEU A 38 -0.58 -0.10 -2.78
CA LEU A 38 -0.38 0.28 -1.39
C LEU A 38 -0.21 1.80 -1.21
N ILE A 39 0.64 2.44 -2.02
CA ILE A 39 0.92 3.89 -1.90
C ILE A 39 -0.20 4.77 -2.46
N SER A 40 -1.07 4.20 -3.30
CA SER A 40 -2.21 4.91 -3.90
C SER A 40 -3.49 4.81 -3.07
N ILE A 41 -3.47 4.06 -1.96
CA ILE A 41 -4.58 4.04 -1.01
C ILE A 41 -4.75 5.43 -0.42
N GLN A 42 -5.96 5.95 -0.51
CA GLN A 42 -6.34 7.25 0.05
C GLN A 42 -7.62 7.07 0.85
N PHE A 43 -7.68 7.72 2.01
CA PHE A 43 -8.87 7.72 2.82
C PHE A 43 -9.94 8.58 2.15
N GLU A 44 -11.11 7.99 1.95
CA GLU A 44 -12.27 8.70 1.44
C GLU A 44 -13.01 9.37 2.60
N ALA A 45 -13.11 10.69 2.59
CA ALA A 45 -13.82 11.45 3.61
C ALA A 45 -15.29 10.99 3.72
N GLY A 46 -15.76 10.76 4.95
CA GLY A 46 -17.08 10.21 5.24
C GLY A 46 -17.20 8.68 5.12
N SER A 47 -16.11 7.98 4.75
CA SER A 47 -16.04 6.52 4.82
C SER A 47 -15.60 6.04 6.21
N SER A 48 -15.79 4.74 6.49
CA SER A 48 -15.34 4.16 7.76
C SER A 48 -13.81 4.02 7.79
N LEU A 49 -13.19 4.61 8.82
CA LEU A 49 -11.75 4.47 9.06
C LEU A 49 -11.34 3.02 9.32
N GLU A 50 -12.20 2.22 9.95
CA GLU A 50 -12.00 0.78 10.13
C GLU A 50 -11.93 0.05 8.78
N LYS A 51 -12.79 0.43 7.82
CA LYS A 51 -12.76 -0.11 6.46
C LYS A 51 -11.45 0.25 5.76
N HIS A 52 -11.00 1.50 5.92
CA HIS A 52 -9.72 1.98 5.36
C HIS A 52 -8.52 1.22 5.93
N ILE A 53 -8.45 1.06 7.25
CA ILE A 53 -7.43 0.27 7.95
C ILE A 53 -7.39 -1.16 7.41
N ASN A 54 -8.56 -1.81 7.29
CA ASN A 54 -8.67 -3.17 6.77
C ASN A 54 -8.15 -3.29 5.32
N VAL A 55 -8.48 -2.33 4.44
CA VAL A 55 -7.99 -2.31 3.06
C VAL A 55 -6.47 -2.15 3.03
N PHE A 56 -5.93 -1.23 3.83
CA PHE A 56 -4.49 -1.00 3.93
C PHE A 56 -3.75 -2.23 4.43
N GLN A 57 -4.18 -2.83 5.54
CA GLN A 57 -3.56 -4.02 6.12
C GLN A 57 -3.58 -5.22 5.17
N LYS A 58 -4.72 -5.47 4.49
CA LYS A 58 -4.82 -6.55 3.49
C LYS A 58 -3.85 -6.33 2.32
N THR A 59 -3.74 -5.11 1.84
CA THR A 59 -2.84 -4.77 0.73
C THR A 59 -1.37 -4.90 1.14
N TYR A 60 -1.02 -4.44 2.35
CA TYR A 60 0.32 -4.59 2.91
C TYR A 60 0.70 -6.06 3.13
N ALA A 61 -0.18 -6.86 3.72
CA ALA A 61 0.04 -8.30 3.90
C ALA A 61 0.23 -9.03 2.56
N SER A 62 -0.54 -8.65 1.54
CA SER A 62 -0.37 -9.16 0.17
C SER A 62 1.02 -8.83 -0.37
N HIS A 63 1.46 -7.58 -0.26
CA HIS A 63 2.81 -7.15 -0.68
C HIS A 63 3.91 -7.91 0.05
N GLN A 64 3.78 -8.10 1.37
CA GLN A 64 4.72 -8.89 2.16
C GLN A 64 4.76 -10.35 1.68
N SER A 65 3.61 -10.97 1.42
CA SER A 65 3.55 -12.36 0.95
C SER A 65 4.22 -12.58 -0.41
N ILE A 66 4.14 -11.59 -1.30
CA ILE A 66 4.77 -11.63 -2.62
C ILE A 66 6.29 -11.45 -2.48
N THR A 67 6.71 -10.49 -1.66
CA THR A 67 8.13 -10.10 -1.52
C THR A 67 8.95 -11.08 -0.68
N GLN A 68 8.35 -11.75 0.30
CA GLN A 68 9.01 -12.80 1.10
C GLN A 68 9.44 -14.00 0.25
N ASN A 69 8.74 -14.26 -0.86
CA ASN A 69 8.98 -15.41 -1.73
C ASN A 69 9.77 -15.06 -3.00
N SER A 70 10.13 -13.78 -3.20
CA SER A 70 10.83 -13.31 -4.38
C SER A 70 12.31 -13.06 -4.11
N GLU A 71 13.18 -13.45 -5.04
CA GLU A 71 14.61 -13.09 -5.02
C GLU A 71 14.81 -11.57 -5.15
N ASN A 72 13.82 -10.84 -5.68
CA ASN A 72 13.79 -9.38 -5.77
C ASN A 72 13.22 -8.76 -4.48
N GLN A 73 14.11 -8.37 -3.57
CA GLN A 73 13.74 -7.84 -2.26
C GLN A 73 13.27 -6.38 -2.35
N MET A 74 11.98 -6.16 -2.65
CA MET A 74 11.31 -4.87 -2.38
C MET A 74 10.46 -4.96 -1.10
N VAL A 75 11.06 -5.50 -0.04
CA VAL A 75 10.40 -5.64 1.26
C VAL A 75 10.20 -4.24 1.86
N ILE A 76 8.97 -3.96 2.25
CA ILE A 76 8.61 -2.73 2.95
C ILE A 76 8.68 -3.01 4.45
N SER A 77 9.41 -2.19 5.19
CA SER A 77 9.49 -2.29 6.64
C SER A 77 8.21 -1.77 7.32
N SER A 78 8.00 -2.13 8.58
CA SER A 78 6.82 -1.69 9.35
C SER A 78 6.74 -0.15 9.45
N GLU A 79 7.89 0.50 9.58
CA GLU A 79 8.04 1.96 9.68
C GLU A 79 7.66 2.65 8.37
N VAL A 80 8.11 2.13 7.22
CA VAL A 80 7.76 2.67 5.90
C VAL A 80 6.27 2.47 5.63
N ALA A 81 5.72 1.31 5.99
CA ALA A 81 4.29 1.05 5.87
C ALA A 81 3.47 2.00 6.77
N ALA A 82 3.96 2.32 7.97
CA ALA A 82 3.35 3.31 8.85
C ALA A 82 3.31 4.71 8.20
N ALA A 83 4.42 5.13 7.58
CA ALA A 83 4.47 6.40 6.84
C ALA A 83 3.48 6.43 5.67
N PHE A 84 3.39 5.36 4.87
CA PHE A 84 2.40 5.26 3.80
C PHE A 84 0.97 5.30 4.31
N PHE A 85 0.69 4.65 5.44
CA PHE A 85 -0.61 4.73 6.07
C PHE A 85 -0.95 6.16 6.50
N ILE A 86 -0.05 6.89 7.15
CA ILE A 86 -0.30 8.28 7.54
C ILE A 86 -0.51 9.16 6.29
N CYS A 87 0.29 8.97 5.23
CA CYS A 87 0.08 9.65 3.95
C CYS A 87 -1.30 9.40 3.35
N SER A 88 -1.83 8.17 3.49
CA SER A 88 -3.18 7.84 3.00
C SER A 88 -4.30 8.64 3.70
N LEU A 89 -4.06 9.12 4.92
CA LEU A 89 -5.01 9.92 5.70
C LEU A 89 -4.93 11.43 5.42
N ASN A 90 -3.86 11.89 4.73
CA ASN A 90 -3.49 13.31 4.63
C ASN A 90 -4.48 14.17 3.82
N GLN A 91 -5.43 13.56 3.11
CA GLN A 91 -6.41 14.30 2.31
C GLN A 91 -7.64 14.75 3.13
N ASP A 92 -7.81 14.22 4.34
CA ASP A 92 -8.96 14.54 5.17
C ASP A 92 -8.65 15.67 6.18
N ARG A 93 -9.46 16.73 6.14
CA ARG A 93 -9.31 17.88 7.03
C ARG A 93 -9.69 17.56 8.47
N GLU A 94 -10.59 16.62 8.71
CA GLU A 94 -10.99 16.20 10.06
C GLU A 94 -9.86 15.44 10.75
N LEU A 95 -9.05 14.71 9.98
CA LEU A 95 -7.89 13.98 10.50
C LEU A 95 -6.63 14.84 10.61
N SER A 96 -6.66 16.09 10.16
CA SER A 96 -5.49 16.98 10.17
C SER A 96 -4.90 17.22 11.58
N GLY A 97 -5.73 17.20 12.62
CA GLY A 97 -5.29 17.30 14.02
C GLY A 97 -4.67 16.01 14.57
N LEU A 98 -5.01 14.85 13.98
CA LEU A 98 -4.51 13.52 14.34
C LEU A 98 -3.14 13.25 13.69
N LEU A 99 -2.90 13.71 12.47
CA LEU A 99 -1.66 13.41 11.73
C LEU A 99 -0.36 13.72 12.53
N PRO A 100 -0.21 14.86 13.22
CA PRO A 100 1.00 15.15 13.98
C PRO A 100 1.21 14.21 15.17
N THR A 101 0.14 13.67 15.77
CA THR A 101 0.26 12.74 16.91
C THR A 101 0.77 11.38 16.43
N LEU A 102 0.40 10.97 15.21
CA LEU A 102 0.82 9.71 14.61
C LEU A 102 2.32 9.66 14.25
N TYR A 103 2.90 10.78 13.81
CA TYR A 103 4.34 10.85 13.49
C TYR A 103 5.25 10.79 14.73
N ASN A 104 4.74 11.11 15.92
CA ASN A 104 5.51 11.12 17.17
C ASN A 104 5.40 9.81 17.98
N ILE A 105 4.77 8.78 17.42
CA ILE A 105 4.58 7.49 18.09
C ILE A 105 5.93 6.77 18.22
N THR A 106 6.19 6.24 19.42
CA THR A 106 7.38 5.41 19.72
C THR A 106 6.94 4.09 20.35
N PRO A 107 7.29 2.92 19.77
CA PRO A 107 8.02 2.73 18.51
C PRO A 107 7.18 3.10 17.28
N PHE A 108 7.80 3.70 16.27
CA PHE A 108 7.13 4.12 15.03
C PHE A 108 6.92 2.92 14.10
N GLU A 109 5.92 2.10 14.41
CA GLU A 109 5.57 0.89 13.65
C GLU A 109 4.11 0.93 13.20
N LEU A 110 3.79 0.23 12.11
CA LEU A 110 2.44 0.24 11.53
C LEU A 110 1.38 -0.15 12.56
N ASN A 111 1.59 -1.22 13.32
CA ASN A 111 0.62 -1.67 14.33
C ASN A 111 0.39 -0.62 15.42
N THR A 112 1.44 0.05 15.87
CA THR A 112 1.33 1.10 16.91
C THR A 112 0.56 2.30 16.39
N VAL A 113 0.83 2.72 15.14
CA VAL A 113 0.09 3.81 14.47
C VAL A 113 -1.38 3.44 14.29
N LEU A 114 -1.68 2.24 13.77
CA LEU A 114 -3.06 1.77 13.58
C LEU A 114 -3.84 1.73 14.89
N ASN A 115 -3.25 1.21 15.97
CA ASN A 115 -3.87 1.19 17.28
C ASN A 115 -4.19 2.59 17.78
N ARG A 116 -3.29 3.56 17.56
CA ARG A 116 -3.53 4.94 17.99
C ARG A 116 -4.71 5.57 17.25
N VAL A 117 -4.80 5.33 15.94
CA VAL A 117 -5.91 5.82 15.12
C VAL A 117 -7.25 5.27 15.60
N VAL A 118 -7.33 3.97 15.92
CA VAL A 118 -8.55 3.36 16.49
C VAL A 118 -8.92 4.02 17.82
N VAL A 119 -7.94 4.26 18.71
CA VAL A 119 -8.19 4.86 20.03
C VAL A 119 -8.62 6.33 19.95
N GLU A 120 -8.02 7.12 19.05
CA GLU A 120 -8.33 8.56 18.95
C GLU A 120 -9.59 8.86 18.14
N HIS A 121 -9.97 8.01 17.19
CA HIS A 121 -11.12 8.26 16.31
C HIS A 121 -12.40 7.51 16.69
N CYS A 122 -12.33 6.41 17.46
CA CYS A 122 -13.51 5.73 18.02
C CYS A 122 -13.94 6.31 19.38
N ARG A 123 -13.58 7.56 19.68
CA ARG A 123 -13.84 8.24 20.95
C ARG A 123 -14.81 9.40 20.76
#